data_AF-A0A7C3ADJ7-F1
#
_entry.id   AF-A0A7C3ADJ7-F1
#
_cell.length_a   1.000
_cell.length_b   1.000
_cell.length_c   1.000
_cell.angle_alpha   90.00
_cell.angle_beta   90.00
_cell.angle_gamma   90.00
#
_symmetry.space_group_name_H-M   'P 1'
#
loop_
_entity.id
_entity.type
_entity.pdbx_description
1 polymer ?
#
loop_
_entity_poly.entity_id
_entity_poly.type
_entity_poly.pdbx_seq_one_letter_code
_entity_poly.pdbx_strand_id
1 'polypeptide(L)'
;MLPWWAWLLLALAGASAAGVTAAFLVLRTTAAGRRFLALSRRGKVRFGRSLLRDPSVPRRAKWLLGGLALYLALPFDLIPDAVPVLGQLDDVLVALVAIALLLVSTPREALERALREGEAYDAGRRRPAPR
;
A
#
# COMPACT_ATOMS: atom_id res chain seq x y z
N MET A 1 -18.53 27.00 23.69
CA MET A 1 -17.12 27.18 23.28
C MET A 1 -16.50 25.82 23.12
N LEU A 2 -15.95 25.50 21.95
CA LEU A 2 -15.31 24.19 21.74
C LEU A 2 -14.08 24.08 22.65
N PRO A 3 -13.90 22.94 23.34
CA PRO A 3 -12.72 22.73 24.17
C PRO A 3 -11.45 22.67 23.32
N TRP A 4 -10.30 23.07 23.87
CA TRP A 4 -9.03 23.18 23.14
C TRP A 4 -8.57 21.85 22.51
N TRP A 5 -8.89 20.72 23.13
CA TRP A 5 -8.59 19.39 22.59
C TRP A 5 -9.40 19.08 21.32
N ALA A 6 -10.57 19.69 21.13
CA ALA A 6 -11.36 19.49 19.92
C ALA A 6 -10.66 20.08 18.68
N TRP A 7 -9.91 21.18 18.84
CA TRP A 7 -9.08 21.72 17.77
C TRP A 7 -7.90 20.82 17.42
N LEU A 8 -7.30 20.13 18.40
CA LEU A 8 -6.26 19.13 18.14
C LEU A 8 -6.83 17.93 17.36
N LEU A 9 -8.02 17.46 17.71
CA LEU A 9 -8.69 16.39 16.97
C LEU A 9 -9.02 16.79 15.54
N LEU A 10 -9.50 18.02 15.32
CA LEU A 10 -9.78 18.54 13.97
C LEU A 10 -8.50 18.72 13.14
N ALA A 11 -7.42 19.23 13.74
CA ALA A 11 -6.14 19.37 13.07
C ALA A 11 -5.57 18.00 12.68
N LEU A 12 -5.66 17.01 13.58
CA LEU A 12 -5.24 15.64 13.31
C LEU A 12 -6.07 15.03 12.19
N ALA A 13 -7.40 15.14 12.24
CA ALA A 13 -8.30 14.63 11.21
C ALA A 13 -8.02 15.27 9.83
N GLY A 14 -7.76 16.58 9.80
CA GLY A 14 -7.39 17.29 8.58
C GLY A 14 -6.04 16.82 8.00
N ALA A 15 -5.03 16.64 8.85
CA ALA A 15 -3.72 16.13 8.44
C ALA A 15 -3.82 14.70 7.89
N SER A 16 -4.60 13.84 8.54
CA SER A 16 -4.90 12.49 8.05
C SER A 16 -5.57 12.54 6.67
N ALA A 17 -6.65 13.32 6.52
CA ALA A 17 -7.36 13.46 5.26
C ALA A 17 -6.46 13.98 4.13
N ALA A 18 -5.59 14.94 4.42
CA ALA A 18 -4.62 15.45 3.46
C ALA A 18 -3.59 14.39 3.04
N GLY A 19 -3.03 13.65 4.00
CA GLY A 19 -2.08 12.56 3.73
C GLY A 19 -2.69 11.46 2.87
N VAL A 20 -3.96 11.15 3.10
CA VAL A 20 -4.72 10.13 2.36
C VAL A 20 -5.06 10.60 0.98
N THR A 21 -5.48 11.86 0.85
CA THR A 21 -5.73 12.47 -0.45
C THR A 21 -4.45 12.48 -1.27
N ALA A 22 -3.32 12.89 -0.68
CA ALA A 22 -2.01 12.84 -1.34
C ALA A 22 -1.63 11.41 -1.74
N ALA A 23 -1.80 10.42 -0.84
CA ALA A 23 -1.53 9.03 -1.14
C ALA A 23 -2.39 8.52 -2.30
N PHE A 24 -3.69 8.78 -2.26
CA PHE A 24 -4.62 8.42 -3.31
C PHE A 24 -4.25 9.06 -4.65
N LEU A 25 -3.89 10.35 -4.64
CA LEU A 25 -3.41 11.06 -5.82
C LEU A 25 -2.11 10.47 -6.35
N VAL A 26 -1.15 10.12 -5.48
CA VAL A 26 0.10 9.44 -5.88
C VAL A 26 -0.22 8.11 -6.56
N LEU A 27 -1.08 7.26 -5.99
CA LEU A 27 -1.44 5.99 -6.62
C LEU A 27 -2.17 6.18 -7.97
N ARG A 28 -3.04 7.19 -8.08
CA ARG A 28 -3.82 7.49 -9.30
C ARG A 28 -2.98 8.10 -10.41
N THR A 29 -2.07 9.00 -10.06
CA THR A 29 -1.32 9.82 -11.03
C THR A 29 -0.02 9.14 -11.46
N THR A 30 0.64 8.41 -10.55
CA THR A 30 1.90 7.74 -10.88
C THR A 30 1.67 6.50 -11.75
N ALA A 31 2.53 6.32 -12.77
CA ALA A 31 2.52 5.10 -13.57
C ALA A 31 2.76 3.85 -12.72
N ALA A 32 3.61 3.95 -11.70
CA ALA A 32 3.87 2.86 -10.77
C ALA A 32 2.64 2.46 -9.94
N GLY A 33 1.88 3.43 -9.44
CA GLY A 33 0.66 3.19 -8.67
C GLY A 33 -0.41 2.46 -9.48
N ARG A 34 -0.68 2.94 -10.71
CA ARG A 34 -1.65 2.29 -11.60
C ARG A 34 -1.26 0.86 -11.95
N ARG A 35 0.02 0.61 -12.22
CA ARG A 35 0.55 -0.74 -12.51
C ARG A 35 0.43 -1.66 -11.29
N PHE A 36 0.77 -1.17 -10.10
CA PHE A 36 0.61 -1.93 -8.86
C PHE A 36 -0.86 -2.29 -8.58
N LEU A 37 -1.79 -1.36 -8.81
CA LEU A 37 -3.24 -1.62 -8.65
C LEU A 37 -3.75 -2.67 -9.65
N ALA A 38 -3.16 -2.75 -10.84
CA ALA A 38 -3.49 -3.75 -11.85
C ALA A 38 -2.94 -5.15 -11.56
N LEU A 39 -1.98 -5.30 -10.64
CA LEU A 39 -1.41 -6.59 -10.26
C LEU A 39 -2.44 -7.46 -9.52
N SER A 40 -2.43 -8.75 -9.83
CA SER A 40 -3.19 -9.74 -9.08
C SER A 40 -2.71 -9.84 -7.64
N ARG A 41 -3.51 -10.43 -6.74
CA ARG A 41 -3.10 -10.69 -5.34
C ARG A 41 -1.72 -11.38 -5.26
N ARG A 42 -1.45 -12.32 -6.17
CA ARG A 42 -0.16 -13.03 -6.24
C ARG A 42 0.95 -12.18 -6.88
N GLY A 43 0.62 -11.38 -7.88
CA GLY A 43 1.53 -10.40 -8.47
C GLY A 43 2.02 -9.37 -7.44
N LYS A 44 1.15 -8.91 -6.55
CA LYS A 44 1.49 -8.01 -5.42
C LYS A 44 2.45 -8.67 -4.42
N VAL A 45 2.22 -9.95 -4.08
CA VAL A 45 3.15 -10.71 -3.22
C VAL A 45 4.52 -10.83 -3.89
N ARG A 46 4.57 -11.07 -5.20
CA ARG A 46 5.83 -11.18 -5.93
C ARG A 46 6.57 -9.84 -6.00
N PHE A 47 5.85 -8.76 -6.28
CA PHE A 47 6.34 -7.39 -6.22
C PHE A 47 6.97 -7.09 -4.85
N GLY A 48 6.24 -7.38 -3.76
CA GLY A 48 6.77 -7.17 -2.41
C GLY A 48 8.01 -8.00 -2.12
N ARG A 49 8.03 -9.27 -2.53
CA ARG A 49 9.20 -10.14 -2.36
C ARG A 49 10.42 -9.65 -3.14
N SER A 50 10.24 -9.08 -4.33
CA SER A 50 11.32 -8.50 -5.12
C SER A 50 11.92 -7.28 -4.40
N LEU A 51 11.09 -6.37 -3.89
CA LEU A 51 11.54 -5.20 -3.12
C LEU A 51 12.28 -5.55 -1.82
N LEU A 52 11.82 -6.57 -1.09
CA LEU A 52 12.51 -7.01 0.13
C LEU A 52 13.91 -7.55 -0.17
N ARG A 53 14.08 -8.20 -1.32
CA ARG A 53 15.35 -8.80 -1.75
C ARG A 53 16.30 -7.81 -2.42
N ASP A 54 15.79 -6.74 -3.02
CA ASP A 54 16.63 -5.75 -3.69
C ASP A 54 17.47 -4.97 -2.64
N PRO A 55 18.81 -5.01 -2.70
CA PRO A 55 19.69 -4.33 -1.75
C PRO A 55 19.63 -2.80 -1.88
N SER A 56 19.19 -2.29 -3.03
CA SER A 56 19.03 -0.85 -3.31
C SER A 56 17.86 -0.23 -2.55
N VAL A 57 16.94 -1.05 -2.04
CA VAL A 57 15.74 -0.58 -1.33
C VAL A 57 16.12 -0.18 0.11
N PRO A 58 15.80 1.06 0.54
CA PRO A 58 16.08 1.51 1.89
C PRO A 58 15.46 0.60 2.95
N ARG A 59 16.18 0.35 4.04
CA ARG A 59 15.68 -0.49 5.16
C ARG A 59 14.32 -0.01 5.68
N ARG A 60 14.09 1.31 5.75
CA ARG A 60 12.79 1.91 6.11
C ARG A 60 11.64 1.43 5.23
N ALA A 61 11.84 1.34 3.91
CA ALA A 61 10.82 0.87 2.97
C ALA A 61 10.58 -0.64 3.13
N LYS A 62 11.62 -1.40 3.45
CA LYS A 62 11.50 -2.83 3.77
C LYS A 62 10.71 -3.06 5.07
N TRP A 63 10.96 -2.25 6.10
CA TRP A 63 10.20 -2.30 7.35
C TRP A 63 8.73 -1.92 7.13
N LEU A 64 8.46 -0.87 6.35
CA LEU A 64 7.09 -0.49 5.96
C LEU A 64 6.38 -1.63 5.21
N LEU A 65 7.06 -2.24 4.24
CA LEU A 65 6.52 -3.36 3.46
C LEU A 65 6.28 -4.59 4.33
N GLY A 66 7.23 -4.93 5.21
CA GLY A 66 7.12 -6.04 6.14
C GLY A 66 6.00 -5.82 7.17
N GLY A 67 5.90 -4.62 7.71
CA GLY A 67 4.84 -4.21 8.64
C GLY A 67 3.46 -4.26 7.97
N LEU A 68 3.32 -3.72 6.77
CA LEU A 68 2.09 -3.80 5.99
C LEU A 68 1.73 -5.25 5.64
N ALA A 69 2.72 -6.07 5.23
CA ALA A 69 2.49 -7.47 4.93
C ALA A 69 2.08 -8.27 6.17
N LEU A 70 2.72 -8.02 7.31
CA LEU A 70 2.36 -8.64 8.59
C LEU A 70 0.96 -8.22 9.04
N TYR A 71 0.65 -6.94 8.92
CA TYR A 71 -0.68 -6.39 9.21
C TYR A 71 -1.76 -7.03 8.33
N LEU A 72 -1.53 -7.15 7.02
CA LEU A 72 -2.46 -7.81 6.09
C LEU A 72 -2.51 -9.34 6.22
N ALA A 73 -1.46 -9.97 6.77
CA ALA A 73 -1.37 -11.42 6.95
C ALA A 73 -1.88 -11.87 8.32
N LEU A 74 -1.99 -10.98 9.30
CA LEU A 74 -2.62 -11.31 10.57
C LEU A 74 -4.12 -11.59 10.31
N PRO A 75 -4.65 -12.75 10.73
CA PRO A 75 -6.07 -13.11 10.60
C PRO A 75 -6.97 -12.35 11.60
N PHE A 76 -6.51 -11.21 12.12
CA PHE A 76 -7.25 -10.40 13.09
C PHE A 76 -7.94 -9.27 12.35
N ASP A 77 -9.25 -9.42 12.14
CA ASP A 77 -10.16 -8.26 12.13
C ASP A 77 -10.10 -7.63 13.53
N LEU A 78 -9.20 -6.66 13.73
CA LEU A 78 -9.14 -5.88 14.98
C LEU A 78 -10.32 -4.93 15.12
N ILE A 79 -11.18 -4.88 14.10
CA ILE A 79 -12.41 -4.10 14.06
C ILE A 79 -13.55 -5.11 13.96
N PRO A 80 -14.10 -5.55 15.10
CA PRO A 80 -15.38 -6.22 15.13
C PRO A 80 -16.41 -5.34 14.41
N ASP A 81 -17.38 -5.96 13.74
CA ASP A 81 -18.50 -5.37 12.99
C ASP A 81 -19.45 -4.44 13.81
N ALA A 82 -18.98 -3.81 14.88
CA ALA A 82 -19.74 -2.95 15.78
C ALA A 82 -19.85 -1.48 15.32
N VAL A 83 -19.03 -1.03 14.35
CA VAL A 83 -19.13 0.33 13.77
C VAL A 83 -19.07 0.26 12.24
N PRO A 84 -20.23 0.11 11.56
CA PRO A 84 -20.32 -0.28 10.14
C PRO A 84 -19.70 0.68 9.09
N VAL A 85 -19.13 1.83 9.49
CA VAL A 85 -18.66 2.86 8.55
C VAL A 85 -17.29 3.45 8.89
N LEU A 86 -16.89 3.51 10.18
CA LEU A 86 -15.66 4.19 10.60
C LEU A 86 -14.45 3.26 10.75
N GLY A 87 -14.68 1.97 11.01
CA GLY A 87 -13.59 1.03 11.20
C GLY A 87 -12.89 0.62 9.91
N GLN A 88 -13.65 0.26 8.87
CA GLN A 88 -13.08 -0.18 7.59
C GLN A 88 -12.32 0.90 6.81
N LEU A 89 -12.60 2.18 7.08
CA LEU A 89 -11.87 3.26 6.44
C LEU A 89 -10.42 3.31 6.92
N ASP A 90 -10.13 3.01 8.19
CA ASP A 90 -8.77 3.12 8.74
C ASP A 90 -7.80 2.13 8.10
N ASP A 91 -8.21 0.87 7.91
CA ASP A 91 -7.35 -0.16 7.33
C ASP A 91 -7.01 0.13 5.85
N VAL A 92 -7.99 0.60 5.09
CA VAL A 92 -7.80 1.02 3.69
C VAL A 92 -6.93 2.28 3.61
N LEU A 93 -7.11 3.18 4.57
CA LEU A 93 -6.39 4.44 4.69
C LEU A 93 -4.90 4.19 5.00
N VAL A 94 -4.62 3.35 5.99
CA VAL A 94 -3.27 2.89 6.34
C VAL A 94 -2.62 2.19 5.15
N ALA A 95 -3.33 1.29 4.47
CA ALA A 95 -2.80 0.60 3.29
C ALA A 95 -2.47 1.57 2.15
N LEU A 96 -3.35 2.52 1.85
CA LEU A 96 -3.14 3.54 0.81
C LEU A 96 -1.91 4.39 1.10
N VAL A 97 -1.81 4.91 2.32
CA VAL A 97 -0.68 5.75 2.75
C VAL A 97 0.62 4.95 2.74
N ALA A 98 0.61 3.73 3.28
CA ALA A 98 1.79 2.86 3.31
C ALA A 98 2.30 2.51 1.90
N ILE A 99 1.39 2.18 0.98
CA ILE A 99 1.76 1.91 -0.42
C ILE A 99 2.28 3.18 -1.08
N ALA A 100 1.62 4.33 -0.92
CA ALA A 100 2.10 5.59 -1.49
C ALA A 100 3.50 5.95 -0.99
N LEU A 101 3.74 5.84 0.32
CA LEU A 101 5.04 6.07 0.94
C LEU A 101 6.09 5.09 0.41
N LEU A 102 5.73 3.83 0.21
CA LEU A 102 6.62 2.83 -0.37
C LEU A 102 6.96 3.17 -1.83
N LEU A 103 6.00 3.62 -2.64
CA LEU A 103 6.24 4.04 -4.03
C LEU A 103 7.15 5.27 -4.10
N VAL A 104 6.99 6.23 -3.17
CA VAL A 104 7.78 7.48 -3.14
C VAL A 104 9.17 7.28 -2.54
N SER A 105 9.30 6.40 -1.54
CA SER A 105 10.57 6.19 -0.83
C SER A 105 11.49 5.14 -1.45
N THR A 106 10.98 4.37 -2.41
CA THR A 106 11.74 3.33 -3.13
C THR A 106 12.39 3.92 -4.38
N PRO A 107 13.69 3.64 -4.65
CA PRO A 107 14.33 4.05 -5.89
C PRO A 107 13.56 3.54 -7.11
N ARG A 108 13.45 4.40 -8.13
CA ARG A 108 12.62 4.14 -9.31
C ARG A 108 13.03 2.84 -10.02
N GLU A 109 14.32 2.55 -10.07
CA GLU A 109 14.88 1.37 -10.74
C GLU A 109 14.45 0.08 -10.02
N ALA A 110 14.52 0.07 -8.69
CA ALA A 110 14.09 -1.06 -7.87
C ALA A 110 12.57 -1.26 -7.98
N LEU A 111 11.81 -0.16 -7.94
CA LEU A 111 10.37 -0.19 -8.09
C LEU A 111 9.94 -0.74 -9.46
N GLU A 112 10.57 -0.29 -10.54
CA GLU A 112 10.27 -0.77 -11.89
C GLU A 112 10.64 -2.25 -12.08
N ARG A 113 11.76 -2.73 -11.51
CA ARG A 113 12.10 -4.17 -11.52
C ARG A 113 11.04 -4.99 -10.80
N ALA A 114 10.63 -4.56 -9.61
CA ALA A 114 9.61 -5.24 -8.84
C ALA A 114 8.25 -5.28 -9.57
N LEU A 115 7.85 -4.18 -10.21
CA LEU A 115 6.61 -4.13 -11.02
C LEU A 115 6.70 -5.09 -12.22
N ARG A 116 7.82 -5.09 -12.94
CA ARG A 116 8.06 -5.99 -14.07
C ARG A 116 8.02 -7.46 -13.65
N GLU A 117 8.60 -7.81 -12.50
CA GLU A 117 8.50 -9.17 -11.95
C GLU A 117 7.06 -9.58 -11.62
N GLY A 118 6.27 -8.67 -11.03
CA GLY A 118 4.86 -8.91 -10.74
C GLY A 118 4.02 -9.11 -12.00
N GLU A 119 4.22 -8.24 -13.00
CA GLU A 119 3.53 -8.32 -14.29
C GLU A 119 3.91 -9.59 -15.07
N ALA A 120 5.20 -9.98 -15.06
CA ALA A 120 5.67 -11.20 -15.69
C ALA A 120 5.04 -12.45 -15.05
N TYR A 121 4.88 -12.44 -13.72
CA TYR A 121 4.18 -13.52 -13.00
C TYR A 121 2.72 -13.62 -13.44
N ASP A 122 2.02 -12.48 -13.54
CA ASP A 122 0.62 -12.46 -13.97
C ASP A 122 0.46 -12.84 -15.45
N ALA A 123 1.37 -12.39 -16.32
CA ALA A 123 1.39 -12.73 -17.74
C ALA A 123 1.66 -14.22 -17.98
N GLY A 124 2.59 -14.81 -17.23
CA GLY A 124 2.88 -16.25 -17.29
C GLY A 124 1.68 -17.12 -16.91
N ARG A 125 0.80 -16.62 -16.03
CA ARG A 125 -0.43 -17.32 -15.64
C ARG A 125 -1.55 -17.21 -16.69
N ARG A 126 -1.55 -16.16 -17.52
CA ARG A 126 -2.57 -15.93 -18.56
C ARG A 126 -2.34 -16.75 -19.82
N ARG A 127 -1.16 -17.37 -20.00
CA ARG A 127 -0.95 -18.32 -21.10
C ARG A 127 -1.72 -19.60 -20.80
N PRO A 128 -2.74 -19.97 -21.60
CA PRO A 128 -3.40 -21.27 -21.45
C PRO A 128 -2.36 -22.38 -21.67
N ALA A 129 -2.46 -23.45 -20.89
CA ALA A 129 -1.62 -24.62 -21.09
C ALA A 129 -1.77 -25.12 -22.54
N PRO A 130 -0.67 -25.48 -23.22
CA PRO A 130 -0.77 -26.15 -24.52
C PRO A 130 -1.59 -27.43 -24.29
N ARG A 131 -2.71 -27.53 -25.01
CA ARG A 131 -3.57 -28.71 -25.05
C ARG A 131 -2.88 -29.84 -25.79
#